data_AF-A0A5C5ZCZ4-F1
#
_entry.id   AF-A0A5C5ZCZ4-F1
#
_cell.length_a   1.000
_cell.length_b   1.000
_cell.length_c   1.000
_cell.angle_alpha   90.00
_cell.angle_beta   90.00
_cell.angle_gamma   90.00
#
_symmetry.space_group_name_H-M   'P 1'
#
loop_
_entity.id
_entity.type
_entity.pdbx_description
1 polymer ?
#
loop_
_entity_poly.entity_id
_entity_poly.type
_entity_poly.pdbx_seq_one_letter_code
_entity_poly.pdbx_strand_id
1 'polypeptide(L)'
;MDEATHPPPLKQVPKYGYYPAWPEDGDNWIHPEDVALARTQFPSTRIWRRDEESGEFHVIRYGATTLRVKSALWQEVPEPDFQIGQLVEVRTRLMRNEPHTGRVTEVQWDNYLGQVVFHIQENDRPLPNKYTTDDLKPVDPAEGREFSRLPSDTPEATDGVDELTEGLPKDEKFGGPWT
;
A
#
# COMPACT_ATOMS: atom_id res chain seq x y z
N MET A 1 -33.90 44.46 -10.92
CA MET A 1 -33.82 43.38 -9.92
C MET A 1 -33.39 42.18 -10.70
N ASP A 2 -32.08 42.04 -10.73
CA ASP A 2 -31.33 41.35 -11.76
C ASP A 2 -31.26 39.85 -11.44
N GLU A 3 -31.66 39.05 -12.41
CA GLU A 3 -31.62 37.59 -12.38
C GLU A 3 -30.15 37.15 -12.39
N ALA A 4 -29.68 36.66 -11.24
CA ALA A 4 -28.33 36.15 -11.09
C ALA A 4 -28.14 34.96 -12.03
N THR A 5 -27.50 35.21 -13.17
CA THR A 5 -27.02 34.19 -14.11
C THR A 5 -25.95 33.39 -13.40
N HIS A 6 -26.32 32.28 -12.76
CA HIS A 6 -25.37 31.26 -12.37
C HIS A 6 -24.81 30.64 -13.65
N PRO A 7 -23.51 30.79 -13.97
CA PRO A 7 -22.93 30.06 -15.08
C PRO A 7 -23.13 28.56 -14.82
N PRO A 8 -23.46 27.76 -15.85
CA PRO A 8 -23.56 26.31 -15.68
C PRO A 8 -22.22 25.79 -15.14
N PRO A 9 -22.22 24.80 -14.23
CA PRO A 9 -20.99 24.21 -13.75
C PRO A 9 -20.20 23.70 -14.96
N LEU A 10 -18.98 24.22 -15.14
CA LEU A 10 -18.05 23.73 -16.13
C LEU A 10 -17.94 22.21 -15.94
N LYS A 11 -18.17 21.43 -16.99
CA LYS A 11 -17.98 19.97 -16.96
C LYS A 11 -16.54 19.70 -16.54
N GLN A 12 -16.36 19.34 -15.27
CA GLN A 12 -15.03 19.00 -14.76
C GLN A 12 -14.65 17.66 -15.38
N VAL A 13 -13.55 17.64 -16.12
CA VAL A 13 -12.99 16.40 -16.62
C VAL A 13 -12.53 15.58 -15.41
N PRO A 14 -12.94 14.31 -15.29
CA PRO A 14 -12.54 13.50 -14.15
C PRO A 14 -11.03 13.39 -14.03
N LYS A 15 -10.54 13.67 -12.82
CA LYS A 15 -9.12 13.63 -12.50
C LYS A 15 -8.60 12.22 -12.23
N TYR A 16 -9.45 11.26 -11.88
CA TYR A 16 -9.02 9.91 -11.52
C TYR A 16 -9.84 8.85 -12.24
N GLY A 17 -9.18 7.75 -12.59
CA GLY A 17 -9.81 6.67 -13.34
C GLY A 17 -8.86 5.54 -13.67
N TYR A 18 -9.40 4.48 -14.26
CA TYR A 18 -8.64 3.29 -14.65
C TYR A 18 -9.09 2.78 -16.02
N TYR A 19 -8.31 1.84 -16.58
CA TYR A 19 -8.52 1.27 -17.90
C TYR A 19 -8.81 -0.23 -17.79
N PRO A 20 -10.10 -0.64 -17.83
CA PRO A 20 -10.49 -2.03 -17.60
C PRO A 20 -10.15 -2.96 -18.77
N ALA A 21 -9.98 -2.43 -19.98
CA ALA A 21 -9.78 -3.21 -21.19
C ALA A 21 -8.91 -2.47 -22.22
N TRP A 22 -8.34 -3.24 -23.15
CA TRP A 22 -7.69 -2.70 -24.34
C TRP A 22 -8.74 -2.46 -25.44
N PRO A 23 -8.72 -1.32 -26.16
CA PRO A 23 -9.66 -1.07 -27.24
C PRO A 23 -9.38 -1.96 -28.46
N GLU A 24 -10.43 -2.23 -29.23
CA GLU A 24 -10.33 -3.03 -30.47
C GLU A 24 -9.45 -2.35 -31.54
N ASP A 25 -9.42 -1.01 -31.57
CA ASP A 25 -8.55 -0.20 -32.44
C ASP A 25 -7.04 -0.29 -32.12
N GLY A 26 -6.65 -1.14 -31.17
CA GLY A 26 -5.25 -1.42 -30.86
C GLY A 26 -4.58 -0.28 -30.10
N ASP A 27 -3.43 0.19 -30.58
CA ASP A 27 -2.52 1.07 -29.82
C ASP A 27 -2.74 2.57 -30.13
N ASN A 28 -3.65 2.89 -31.04
CA ASN A 28 -3.85 4.24 -31.61
C ASN A 28 -4.31 5.30 -30.59
N TRP A 29 -4.68 4.89 -29.38
CA TRP A 29 -5.09 5.75 -28.27
C TRP A 29 -3.96 6.04 -27.29
N ILE A 30 -2.79 5.41 -27.42
CA ILE A 30 -1.60 5.67 -26.62
C ILE A 30 -0.56 6.36 -27.50
N HIS A 31 0.22 7.28 -26.94
CA HIS A 31 1.34 7.87 -27.65
C HIS A 31 2.35 6.78 -28.06
N PRO A 32 2.86 6.77 -29.31
CA PRO A 32 3.68 5.66 -29.83
C PRO A 32 4.92 5.33 -28.98
N GLU A 33 5.52 6.34 -28.34
CA GLU A 33 6.67 6.14 -27.41
C GLU A 33 6.27 5.42 -26.11
N ASP A 34 5.01 5.51 -25.71
CA ASP A 34 4.51 5.03 -24.42
C ASP A 34 3.81 3.66 -24.56
N VAL A 35 3.61 3.16 -25.79
CA VAL A 35 2.88 1.90 -26.08
C VAL A 35 3.50 0.70 -25.36
N ALA A 36 4.83 0.57 -25.41
CA ALA A 36 5.52 -0.55 -24.78
C ALA A 36 5.29 -0.55 -23.26
N LEU A 37 5.33 0.62 -22.63
CA LEU A 37 5.09 0.77 -21.19
C LEU A 37 3.61 0.52 -20.87
N ALA A 38 2.68 1.08 -21.64
CA ALA A 38 1.25 0.91 -21.48
C ALA A 38 0.82 -0.57 -21.56
N ARG A 39 1.43 -1.39 -22.44
CA ARG A 39 1.19 -2.85 -22.51
C ARG A 39 1.55 -3.61 -21.24
N THR A 40 2.44 -3.07 -20.40
CA THR A 40 2.77 -3.66 -19.10
C THR A 40 1.81 -3.22 -17.98
N GLN A 41 1.05 -2.16 -18.22
CA GLN A 41 0.20 -1.52 -17.23
C GLN A 41 -1.29 -1.78 -17.44
N PHE A 42 -1.73 -2.01 -18.68
CA PHE A 42 -3.12 -2.23 -19.05
C PHE A 42 -3.35 -3.62 -19.64
N PRO A 43 -4.53 -4.23 -19.42
CA PRO A 43 -5.64 -3.75 -18.58
C PRO A 43 -5.35 -3.87 -17.08
N SER A 44 -5.82 -2.91 -16.28
CA SER A 44 -5.64 -2.94 -14.83
C SER A 44 -6.67 -2.09 -14.11
N THR A 45 -6.95 -2.44 -12.86
CA THR A 45 -7.75 -1.65 -11.92
C THR A 45 -6.96 -0.56 -11.22
N ARG A 46 -5.67 -0.38 -11.54
CA ARG A 46 -4.83 0.71 -11.03
C ARG A 46 -5.47 2.07 -11.33
N ILE A 47 -5.60 2.90 -10.30
CA ILE A 47 -6.19 4.24 -10.42
C ILE A 47 -5.10 5.22 -10.85
N TRP A 48 -5.24 5.76 -12.05
CA TRP A 48 -4.39 6.78 -12.63
C TRP A 48 -4.95 8.16 -12.33
N ARG A 49 -4.05 9.12 -12.12
CA ARG A 49 -4.39 10.54 -12.10
C ARG A 49 -4.22 11.12 -13.50
N ARG A 50 -5.22 11.82 -13.99
CA ARG A 50 -5.14 12.65 -15.19
C ARG A 50 -4.59 14.02 -14.80
N ASP A 51 -3.46 14.38 -15.37
CA ASP A 51 -2.93 15.75 -15.38
C ASP A 51 -3.55 16.55 -16.53
N GLU A 52 -3.30 17.86 -16.55
CA GLU A 52 -3.91 18.79 -17.51
C GLU A 52 -3.73 18.35 -18.97
N GLU A 53 -4.74 18.66 -19.78
CA GLU A 53 -4.82 18.35 -21.20
C GLU A 53 -3.81 19.20 -21.98
N SER A 54 -2.87 18.55 -22.68
CA SER A 54 -1.94 19.23 -23.59
C SER A 54 -2.06 18.62 -24.98
N GLY A 55 -2.95 19.21 -25.79
CA GLY A 55 -3.11 18.83 -27.20
C GLY A 55 -3.91 17.55 -27.40
N GLU A 56 -3.46 16.69 -28.31
CA GLU A 56 -4.17 15.46 -28.70
C GLU A 56 -4.14 14.34 -27.64
N PHE A 57 -3.14 14.36 -26.75
CA PHE A 57 -2.97 13.36 -25.70
C PHE A 57 -3.04 14.00 -24.32
N HIS A 58 -3.75 13.36 -23.39
CA HIS A 58 -3.75 13.70 -21.97
C HIS A 58 -2.62 12.96 -21.28
N VAL A 59 -2.01 13.61 -20.29
CA VAL A 59 -0.98 12.98 -19.46
C VAL A 59 -1.67 12.29 -18.28
N ILE A 60 -1.40 11.00 -18.09
CA ILE A 60 -1.83 10.26 -16.91
C ILE A 60 -0.62 9.82 -16.09
N ARG A 61 -0.75 9.80 -14.76
CA ARG A 61 0.30 9.44 -13.82
C ARG A 61 -0.15 8.35 -12.84
N TYR A 62 0.77 7.45 -12.55
CA TYR A 62 0.65 6.42 -11.54
C TYR A 62 1.97 6.30 -10.78
N GLY A 63 2.03 6.92 -9.60
CA GLY A 63 3.28 7.07 -8.85
C GLY A 63 4.31 7.85 -9.69
N ALA A 64 5.45 7.23 -9.98
CA ALA A 64 6.48 7.81 -10.85
C ALA A 64 6.23 7.58 -12.35
N THR A 65 5.31 6.68 -12.71
CA THR A 65 5.02 6.32 -14.09
C THR A 65 4.13 7.38 -14.73
N THR A 66 4.48 7.81 -15.94
CA THR A 66 3.70 8.77 -16.73
C THR A 66 3.44 8.20 -18.12
N LEU A 67 2.22 8.34 -18.62
CA LEU A 67 1.83 7.92 -19.97
C LEU A 67 1.01 9.02 -20.65
N ARG A 68 1.11 9.12 -21.97
CA ARG A 68 0.28 9.99 -22.81
C ARG A 68 -0.78 9.17 -23.54
N VAL A 69 -2.05 9.49 -23.30
CA VAL A 69 -3.20 8.71 -23.77
C VAL A 69 -4.33 9.61 -24.25
N LYS A 70 -5.13 9.13 -25.20
CA LYS A 70 -6.39 9.77 -25.62
C LYS A 70 -7.49 9.45 -24.61
N SER A 71 -8.56 10.23 -24.61
CA SER A 71 -9.75 10.03 -23.74
C SER A 71 -10.61 8.80 -24.09
N ALA A 72 -10.02 7.69 -24.53
CA ALA A 72 -10.73 6.44 -24.79
C ALA A 72 -10.78 5.56 -23.52
N LEU A 73 -11.87 4.83 -23.28
CA LEU A 73 -12.00 3.76 -22.26
C LEU A 73 -11.70 4.10 -20.79
N TRP A 74 -11.60 5.38 -20.46
CA TRP A 74 -11.41 5.87 -19.09
C TRP A 74 -12.66 5.61 -18.25
N GLN A 75 -12.54 4.80 -17.20
CA GLN A 75 -13.58 4.69 -16.18
C GLN A 75 -13.27 5.63 -15.03
N GLU A 76 -14.15 6.60 -14.82
CA GLU A 76 -14.06 7.56 -13.73
C GLU A 76 -14.24 6.88 -12.38
N VAL A 77 -13.40 7.26 -11.42
CA VAL A 77 -13.50 6.83 -10.02
C VAL A 77 -13.34 8.05 -9.10
N PRO A 78 -13.85 7.98 -7.86
CA PRO A 78 -13.60 9.02 -6.87
C PRO A 78 -12.10 9.23 -6.65
N GLU A 79 -11.73 10.45 -6.26
CA GLU A 79 -10.37 10.77 -5.84
C GLU A 79 -9.97 9.86 -4.66
N PRO A 80 -8.82 9.16 -4.74
CA PRO A 80 -8.35 8.34 -3.63
C PRO A 80 -7.88 9.22 -2.48
N ASP A 81 -8.24 8.85 -1.24
CA ASP A 81 -7.83 9.57 -0.02
C ASP A 81 -6.31 9.57 0.21
N PHE A 82 -5.61 8.58 -0.37
CA PHE A 82 -4.17 8.40 -0.23
C PHE A 82 -3.50 8.24 -1.60
N GLN A 83 -2.28 8.75 -1.71
CA GLN A 83 -1.47 8.67 -2.94
C GLN A 83 -0.30 7.70 -2.79
N ILE A 84 0.17 7.18 -3.93
CA ILE A 84 1.36 6.31 -3.98
C ILE A 84 2.56 7.06 -3.38
N GLY A 85 3.28 6.41 -2.48
CA GLY A 85 4.43 6.93 -1.73
C GLY A 85 4.08 7.58 -0.39
N GLN A 86 2.79 7.84 -0.13
CA GLN A 86 2.33 8.45 1.12
C GLN A 86 2.52 7.49 2.31
N LEU A 87 2.95 8.04 3.44
CA LEU A 87 3.11 7.31 4.70
C LEU A 87 1.75 7.22 5.41
N VAL A 88 1.35 6.01 5.76
CA VAL A 88 0.08 5.71 6.42
C VAL A 88 0.27 4.71 7.55
N GLU A 89 -0.56 4.84 8.57
CA GLU A 89 -0.70 3.87 9.65
C GLU A 89 -1.92 3.00 9.38
N VAL A 90 -1.71 1.69 9.39
CA VAL A 90 -2.78 0.70 9.32
C VAL A 90 -3.41 0.60 10.71
N ARG A 91 -4.71 0.83 10.79
CA ARG A 91 -5.48 0.72 12.03
C ARG A 91 -5.77 -0.74 12.36
N THR A 92 -5.69 -1.04 13.65
CA THR A 92 -6.19 -2.29 14.20
C THR A 92 -7.71 -2.34 14.09
N ARG A 93 -8.24 -3.24 13.25
CA ARG A 93 -9.66 -3.59 13.26
C ARG A 93 -9.86 -4.92 13.95
N LEU A 94 -10.39 -4.92 15.18
CA LEU A 94 -10.85 -6.12 15.92
C LEU A 94 -10.07 -7.42 15.56
N MET A 95 -8.75 -7.45 15.80
CA MET A 95 -7.87 -8.61 15.55
C MET A 95 -7.58 -8.99 14.08
N ARG A 96 -8.00 -8.21 13.07
CA ARG A 96 -7.71 -8.46 11.64
C ARG A 96 -6.39 -7.87 11.16
N ASN A 97 -5.99 -6.73 11.73
CA ASN A 97 -4.78 -6.01 11.35
C ASN A 97 -3.97 -5.72 12.60
N GLU A 98 -2.69 -6.03 12.58
CA GLU A 98 -1.74 -5.49 13.57
C GLU A 98 -1.45 -4.02 13.22
N PRO A 99 -1.32 -3.12 14.19
CA PRO A 99 -1.01 -1.73 13.92
C PRO A 99 0.43 -1.61 13.44
N HIS A 100 0.61 -1.05 12.25
CA HIS A 100 1.94 -0.76 11.69
C HIS A 100 1.90 0.42 10.74
N THR A 101 3.06 1.02 10.50
CA THR A 101 3.24 2.13 9.58
C THR A 101 3.87 1.64 8.29
N GLY A 102 3.29 2.00 7.14
CA GLY A 102 3.85 1.66 5.84
C GLY A 102 3.64 2.74 4.81
N ARG A 103 4.13 2.50 3.59
CA ARG A 103 3.92 3.38 2.44
C ARG A 103 2.93 2.77 1.48
N VAL A 104 2.04 3.59 0.94
CA VAL A 104 1.15 3.18 -0.15
C VAL A 104 1.99 2.89 -1.39
N THR A 105 1.92 1.67 -1.91
CA THR A 105 2.64 1.26 -3.12
C THR A 105 1.74 1.19 -4.34
N GLU A 106 0.50 0.76 -4.15
CA GLU A 106 -0.50 0.71 -5.21
C GLU A 106 -1.85 1.23 -4.73
N VAL A 107 -2.53 1.93 -5.64
CA VAL A 107 -3.92 2.38 -5.49
C VAL A 107 -4.73 1.72 -6.59
N GLN A 108 -5.77 0.98 -6.24
CA GLN A 108 -6.58 0.21 -7.18
C GLN A 108 -8.07 0.41 -6.91
N TRP A 109 -8.88 0.22 -7.94
CA TRP A 109 -10.34 0.15 -7.83
C TRP A 109 -10.78 -1.30 -7.64
N ASP A 110 -11.47 -1.59 -6.55
CA ASP A 110 -12.09 -2.90 -6.36
C ASP A 110 -13.49 -2.89 -6.98
N ASN A 111 -13.65 -3.52 -8.14
CA ASN A 111 -14.94 -3.56 -8.85
C ASN A 111 -16.03 -4.30 -8.07
N TYR A 112 -15.68 -5.23 -7.17
CA TYR A 112 -16.67 -6.02 -6.42
C TYR A 112 -17.25 -5.20 -5.27
N LEU A 113 -16.38 -4.47 -4.55
CA LEU A 113 -16.77 -3.62 -3.43
C LEU A 113 -17.17 -2.20 -3.85
N GLY A 114 -16.83 -1.79 -5.07
CA GLY A 114 -17.10 -0.45 -5.60
C GLY A 114 -16.36 0.64 -4.82
N GLN A 115 -15.13 0.37 -4.38
CA GLN A 115 -14.33 1.29 -3.57
C GLN A 115 -12.84 1.23 -3.90
N VAL A 116 -12.11 2.26 -3.47
CA VAL A 116 -10.66 2.31 -3.58
C VAL A 116 -10.02 1.38 -2.56
N VAL A 117 -9.05 0.60 -3.02
CA VAL A 117 -8.21 -0.25 -2.18
C VAL A 117 -6.74 0.11 -2.36
N PHE A 118 -6.01 0.00 -1.26
CA PHE A 118 -4.62 0.39 -1.12
C PHE A 118 -3.77 -0.83 -0.79
N HIS A 119 -2.62 -0.95 -1.44
CA HIS A 119 -1.57 -1.87 -1.05
C HIS A 119 -0.48 -1.09 -0.32
N ILE A 120 -0.03 -1.66 0.81
CA ILE A 120 0.94 -1.03 1.70
C ILE A 120 2.21 -1.87 1.73
N GLN A 121 3.36 -1.20 1.81
CA GLN A 121 4.67 -1.79 2.03
C GLN A 121 5.27 -1.29 3.33
N GLU A 122 5.80 -2.22 4.12
CA GLU A 122 6.49 -1.96 5.38
C GLU A 122 7.94 -2.45 5.26
N ASN A 123 8.94 -1.64 5.61
CA ASN A 123 10.36 -2.04 5.59
C ASN A 123 10.79 -2.70 4.27
N ASP A 124 10.31 -2.16 3.15
CA ASP A 124 10.51 -2.70 1.80
C ASP A 124 9.87 -4.06 1.48
N ARG A 125 8.93 -4.51 2.31
CA ARG A 125 8.15 -5.73 2.13
C ARG A 125 6.67 -5.40 1.85
N PRO A 126 6.12 -5.80 0.69
CA PRO A 126 4.70 -5.59 0.41
C PRO A 126 3.85 -6.47 1.32
N LEU A 127 2.85 -5.86 1.94
CA LEU A 127 1.89 -6.59 2.76
C LEU A 127 0.87 -7.29 1.86
N PRO A 128 0.48 -8.53 2.18
CA PRO A 128 -0.43 -9.30 1.33
C PRO A 128 -1.88 -8.78 1.38
N ASN A 129 -2.23 -8.00 2.41
CA ASN A 129 -3.59 -7.52 2.62
C ASN A 129 -3.88 -6.26 1.80
N LYS A 130 -5.14 -6.12 1.40
CA LYS A 130 -5.69 -4.88 0.82
C LYS A 130 -6.35 -4.08 1.92
N TYR A 131 -6.13 -2.77 1.89
CA TYR A 131 -6.66 -1.84 2.89
C TYR A 131 -7.62 -0.86 2.23
N THR A 132 -8.68 -0.47 2.91
CA THR A 132 -9.60 0.59 2.49
C THR A 132 -9.27 1.90 3.20
N THR A 133 -9.94 3.00 2.83
CA THR A 133 -9.77 4.29 3.51
C THR A 133 -10.00 4.20 5.02
N ASP A 134 -10.97 3.41 5.49
CA ASP A 134 -11.26 3.27 6.92
C ASP A 134 -10.16 2.54 7.70
N ASP A 135 -9.40 1.68 7.01
CA ASP A 135 -8.32 0.91 7.60
C ASP A 135 -7.01 1.73 7.73
N LEU A 136 -6.95 2.94 7.15
CA LEU A 136 -5.74 3.75 7.06
C LEU A 136 -5.88 5.09 7.74
N LYS A 137 -4.76 5.61 8.26
CA LYS A 137 -4.65 6.96 8.79
C LYS A 137 -3.40 7.63 8.19
N PRO A 138 -3.47 8.89 7.73
CA PRO A 138 -2.28 9.60 7.31
C PRO A 138 -1.35 9.80 8.52
N VAL A 139 -0.06 9.51 8.32
CA VAL A 139 0.98 9.76 9.32
C VAL A 139 1.82 10.92 8.83
N ASP A 140 2.02 11.92 9.69
CA ASP A 140 2.97 12.97 9.37
C ASP A 140 4.38 12.35 9.30
N PRO A 141 5.16 12.63 8.24
CA PRO A 141 6.48 12.04 8.07
C PRO A 141 7.45 12.34 9.24
N ALA A 142 7.17 13.35 10.07
CA ALA A 142 7.93 13.60 11.30
C ALA A 142 7.66 12.54 12.40
N GLU A 143 6.43 12.03 12.51
CA GLU A 143 6.00 11.11 13.59
C GLU A 143 6.33 9.63 13.28
N GLY A 144 6.44 9.27 11.99
CA GLY A 144 6.78 7.91 11.56
C GLY A 144 8.20 7.44 11.94
N ARG A 145 9.06 8.32 12.48
CA ARG A 145 10.41 7.95 12.96
C ARG A 145 10.41 7.38 14.39
N GLU A 146 9.34 7.56 15.16
CA GLU A 146 9.37 7.29 16.59
C GLU A 146 8.96 5.84 16.95
N PHE A 147 8.14 5.19 16.12
CA PHE A 147 7.63 3.83 16.41
C PHE A 147 8.57 2.68 16.01
N SER A 148 9.60 2.91 15.17
CA SER A 148 10.60 1.88 14.84
C SER A 148 11.71 1.71 15.89
N ARG A 149 11.61 2.40 17.04
CA ARG A 149 12.55 2.26 18.16
C ARG A 149 11.84 1.92 19.47
N LEU A 150 11.13 0.81 19.50
CA LEU A 150 11.15 0.03 20.73
C LEU A 150 12.33 -0.94 20.60
N PRO A 151 13.45 -0.74 21.32
CA PRO A 151 14.27 -1.89 21.64
C PRO A 151 13.32 -2.89 22.34
N SER A 152 13.33 -4.14 21.88
CA SER A 152 12.88 -5.25 22.71
C SER A 152 13.78 -5.27 23.94
N ASP A 153 13.48 -4.44 24.93
CA ASP A 153 13.95 -4.60 26.28
C ASP A 153 13.15 -5.77 26.86
N THR A 154 13.47 -6.96 26.36
CA THR A 154 13.24 -8.17 27.12
C THR A 154 14.21 -8.05 28.28
N PRO A 155 13.77 -7.88 29.54
CA PRO A 155 14.68 -8.12 30.65
C PRO A 155 15.12 -9.57 30.50
N GLU A 156 16.41 -9.76 30.19
CA GLU A 156 17.08 -11.04 30.29
C GLU A 156 16.84 -11.51 31.72
N ALA A 157 15.90 -12.45 31.86
CA ALA A 157 15.59 -13.06 33.13
C ALA A 157 16.88 -13.79 33.55
N THR A 158 17.63 -13.15 34.46
CA THR A 158 18.76 -13.78 35.12
C THR A 158 18.25 -15.04 35.78
N ASP A 159 18.75 -16.16 35.25
CA ASP A 159 18.55 -17.52 35.72
C ASP A 159 18.95 -17.60 37.20
N GLY A 160 17.94 -17.52 38.07
CA GLY A 160 18.06 -17.81 39.48
C GLY A 160 17.61 -19.25 39.70
N VAL A 161 18.55 -20.19 39.62
CA VAL A 161 18.35 -21.57 40.09
C VAL A 161 19.45 -21.94 41.10
N ASP A 162 19.07 -21.80 42.37
CA ASP A 162 19.25 -22.76 43.46
C ASP A 162 20.58 -23.55 43.51
N GLU A 163 21.54 -23.05 44.29
CA GLU A 163 22.68 -23.84 44.79
C GLU A 163 22.45 -24.16 46.28
N LEU A 164 21.57 -25.13 46.54
CA LEU A 164 21.49 -25.86 47.81
C LEU A 164 21.66 -27.36 47.52
N THR A 165 22.90 -27.82 47.46
CA THR A 165 23.22 -29.25 47.57
C THR A 165 24.17 -29.51 48.73
N GLU A 166 23.62 -29.41 49.95
CA GLU A 166 24.19 -30.09 51.10
C GLU A 166 23.86 -31.59 51.02
N GLY A 167 24.93 -32.40 51.00
CA GLY A 167 24.98 -33.66 51.72
C GLY A 167 24.34 -34.89 51.05
N LEU A 168 25.14 -35.66 50.33
CA LEU A 168 25.08 -37.13 50.45
C LEU A 168 26.50 -37.75 50.44
N PRO A 169 26.70 -38.80 51.27
CA PRO A 169 28.02 -39.29 51.67
C PRO A 169 28.78 -40.05 50.58
N LYS A 170 30.11 -40.05 50.75
CA LYS A 170 31.06 -40.94 50.09
C LYS A 170 30.88 -42.37 50.59
N ASP A 171 31.56 -43.29 49.90
CA ASP A 171 31.61 -44.74 50.10
C ASP A 171 30.59 -45.50 49.23
N GLU A 172 30.88 -46.57 48.49
CA GLU A 172 32.09 -47.40 48.42
C GLU A 172 31.89 -48.50 47.33
N LYS A 173 32.98 -48.89 46.66
CA LYS A 173 33.24 -50.02 45.69
C LYS A 173 32.27 -50.28 44.53
N PHE A 174 32.82 -50.14 43.33
CA PHE A 174 32.69 -51.18 42.31
C PHE A 174 34.05 -51.49 41.70
N GLY A 175 34.69 -52.54 42.23
CA GLY A 175 35.72 -53.28 41.52
C GLY A 175 35.08 -54.52 40.90
N GLY A 176 35.51 -54.87 39.69
CA GLY A 176 35.20 -56.16 39.08
C GLY A 176 34.97 -56.10 37.57
N PRO A 177 35.81 -56.78 36.75
CA PRO A 177 35.85 -56.60 35.30
C PRO A 177 34.97 -57.59 34.51
N TRP A 178 34.70 -57.16 33.28
CA TRP A 178 34.20 -57.86 32.09
C TRP A 178 34.36 -59.39 32.03
N THR A 179 33.27 -60.06 31.68
CA THR A 179 33.21 -61.22 30.79
C THR A 179 31.89 -61.18 30.05
#